data_AF-A0A1V8T7P4-F1
#
_entry.id   AF-A0A1V8T7P4-F1
#
_cell.length_a   1.000
_cell.length_b   1.000
_cell.length_c   1.000
_cell.angle_alpha   90.00
_cell.angle_beta   90.00
_cell.angle_gamma   90.00
#
_symmetry.space_group_name_H-M   'P 1'
#
loop_
_entity.id
_entity.type
_entity.pdbx_description
1 polymer ?
#
loop_
_entity_poly.entity_id
_entity_poly.type
_entity_poly.pdbx_seq_one_letter_code
_entity_poly.pdbx_strand_id
1 'polypeptide(L)'
;MADSTDAQSSDAVPTYEQERSRLAPLLPDMTSGAGSRNAHREEMMYSPLVSLAVKHAVDYDQHAGKDSTQSVTEQVQSLSLEGLPQIYPQYATLGCSIGQDDGGIGHREPIMLNTNSPASTFICGSQGSGKSYTLACMMENCILKDEQLGTLVSPLVGLVFHYDVDSGNNIAEVASLCSRGIKVKVLVSRTNYHRLKAAYEANAGEHSANLSVQPLLLQDHQLTNERMQRMMSMSENEGKTPLYMDVIMRILRDMALDPAPFSMAMFEALVALQTFDRVQENFLKQRIDLLKSFCASGARSYHNRALENARGQAARAIINSHPPIPEHNVLEIEPGTLTIIDLSDPSIGTSTACMLFDICLSIAKEKPITSGLVIALDEAHKYIDSCSAATTFTNSLLTTIREQRHKGVRVVIATQEPTISEKLLDLCSVTIVHRFTSPEWFQTLKRHLSGCSESTRSAEEQAALFKRIVGLGQGESLVFSPSSYVRVREEREVQVVGKLGDGVLRMKTRPRVGVDGGRSVMAVKGAWKG
;
A
#
# COMPACT_ATOMS: atom_id res chain seq x y z
N MET A 1 9.66 55.67 66.76
CA MET A 1 9.90 56.11 65.37
C MET A 1 10.97 55.19 64.83
N ALA A 2 10.58 54.14 64.12
CA ALA A 2 10.58 53.97 62.65
C ALA A 2 11.45 52.71 62.44
N ASP A 3 11.30 51.81 61.48
CA ASP A 3 10.45 51.66 60.30
C ASP A 3 10.58 50.17 59.94
N SER A 4 9.50 49.45 59.64
CA SER A 4 9.57 48.21 58.85
C SER A 4 8.18 47.78 58.40
N THR A 5 7.87 47.98 57.13
CA THR A 5 6.80 47.24 56.45
C THR A 5 7.27 46.87 55.06
N ASP A 6 7.62 45.59 54.92
CA ASP A 6 7.67 44.86 53.67
C ASP A 6 6.33 45.01 52.92
N ALA A 7 6.39 45.46 51.67
CA ALA A 7 5.26 45.44 50.76
C ALA A 7 5.48 44.33 49.72
N GLN A 8 4.50 43.41 49.71
CA GLN A 8 4.33 42.28 48.83
C GLN A 8 4.52 42.65 47.35
N SER A 9 5.35 41.88 46.63
CA SER A 9 5.41 41.89 45.17
C SER A 9 4.10 41.37 44.59
N SER A 10 3.30 42.24 43.98
CA SER A 10 2.17 41.80 43.17
C SER A 10 2.69 41.12 41.91
N ASP A 11 2.41 39.83 41.75
CA ASP A 11 2.53 39.12 40.47
C ASP A 11 1.56 39.79 39.47
N ALA A 12 2.05 40.83 38.81
CA ALA A 12 1.32 41.52 37.76
C ALA A 12 1.15 40.53 36.60
N VAL A 13 -0.10 40.24 36.26
CA VAL A 13 -0.44 39.44 35.08
C VAL A 13 0.22 40.12 33.87
N PRO A 14 1.12 39.42 33.16
CA PRO A 14 1.83 40.02 32.04
C PRO A 14 0.82 40.46 30.98
N THR A 15 1.01 41.65 30.42
CA THR A 15 0.14 42.16 29.36
C THR A 15 0.33 41.33 28.09
N TYR A 16 -0.69 41.29 27.23
CA TYR A 16 -0.64 40.58 25.95
C TYR A 16 0.63 40.90 25.13
N GLU A 17 1.07 42.16 25.12
CA GLU A 17 2.28 42.57 24.41
C GLU A 17 3.58 42.08 25.06
N GLN A 18 3.61 41.97 26.39
CA GLN A 18 4.73 41.39 27.13
C GLN A 18 4.83 39.88 26.87
N GLU A 19 3.70 39.16 26.87
CA GLU A 19 3.68 37.73 26.51
C GLU A 19 4.03 37.52 25.03
N ARG A 20 3.47 38.32 24.12
CA ARG A 20 3.78 38.25 22.69
C ARG A 20 5.25 38.51 22.41
N SER A 21 5.86 39.50 23.06
CA SER A 21 7.29 39.81 22.90
C SER A 21 8.18 38.72 23.49
N ARG A 22 7.75 38.08 24.59
CA ARG A 22 8.44 36.91 25.17
C ARG A 22 8.35 35.68 24.27
N LEU A 23 7.22 35.49 23.58
CA LEU A 23 6.98 34.35 22.68
C LEU A 23 7.53 34.59 21.27
N ALA A 24 7.71 35.84 20.83
CA ALA A 24 8.20 36.19 19.49
C ALA A 24 9.50 35.48 19.04
N PRO A 25 10.51 35.25 19.90
CA PRO A 25 11.72 34.49 19.54
C PRO A 25 11.49 32.98 19.40
N LEU A 26 10.40 32.46 19.96
CA LEU A 26 10.01 31.03 19.89
C LEU A 26 9.06 30.75 18.72
N LEU A 27 8.49 31.80 18.13
CA LEU A 27 7.64 31.71 16.95
C LEU A 27 8.52 31.61 15.69
N PRO A 28 8.10 30.87 14.66
CA PRO A 28 8.84 30.80 13.40
C PRO A 28 9.00 32.22 12.83
N ASP A 29 10.24 32.61 12.58
CA ASP A 29 10.55 33.92 12.05
C ASP A 29 10.04 34.00 10.60
N MET A 30 8.94 34.75 10.41
CA MET A 30 8.36 34.99 9.09
C MET A 30 9.23 35.93 8.23
N THR A 31 10.30 36.50 8.79
CA THR A 31 11.20 37.45 8.12
C THR A 31 12.59 36.89 7.87
N SER A 32 13.11 36.01 8.73
CA SER A 32 14.32 35.23 8.43
C SER A 32 13.97 33.90 7.78
N GLY A 33 14.29 33.78 6.49
CA GLY A 33 13.97 32.59 5.71
C GLY A 33 14.56 31.27 6.26
N ALA A 34 15.37 31.22 7.33
CA ALA A 34 15.97 29.97 7.83
C ALA A 34 14.95 28.90 8.26
N GLY A 35 13.95 29.29 9.06
CA GLY A 35 12.90 28.38 9.53
C GLY A 35 11.95 27.96 8.40
N SER A 36 11.56 28.91 7.55
CA SER A 36 10.77 28.65 6.34
C SER A 36 11.52 27.79 5.30
N ARG A 37 12.85 27.97 5.16
CA ARG A 37 13.71 27.17 4.25
C ARG A 37 13.76 25.70 4.63
N ASN A 38 13.95 25.38 5.92
CA ASN A 38 13.95 23.99 6.39
C ASN A 38 12.58 23.33 6.24
N ALA A 39 11.49 24.06 6.55
CA ALA A 39 10.13 23.57 6.37
C ALA A 39 9.82 23.29 4.90
N HIS A 40 10.15 24.20 3.97
CA HIS A 40 9.96 23.98 2.54
C HIS A 40 10.77 22.80 2.01
N ARG A 41 12.01 22.64 2.47
CA ARG A 41 12.86 21.51 2.08
C ARG A 41 12.30 20.17 2.58
N GLU A 42 11.80 20.14 3.82
CA GLU A 42 11.15 18.97 4.40
C GLU A 42 9.90 18.58 3.59
N GLU A 43 9.04 19.55 3.26
CA GLU A 43 7.88 19.32 2.41
C GLU A 43 8.26 18.73 1.05
N MET A 44 9.34 19.22 0.43
CA MET A 44 9.84 18.72 -0.85
C MET A 44 10.35 17.29 -0.75
N MET A 45 11.08 16.93 0.32
CA MET A 45 11.56 15.56 0.55
C MET A 45 10.41 14.56 0.63
N TYR A 46 9.26 14.98 1.17
CA TYR A 46 8.07 14.14 1.29
C TYR A 46 7.15 14.16 0.07
N SER A 47 7.49 14.92 -0.98
CA SER A 47 6.72 14.99 -2.23
C SER A 47 6.52 13.60 -2.86
N PRO A 48 5.29 13.08 -3.01
CA PRO A 48 5.05 11.74 -3.55
C PRO A 48 5.45 11.60 -5.03
N LEU A 49 5.11 12.61 -5.82
CA LEU A 49 5.48 12.71 -7.24
C LEU A 49 6.36 13.94 -7.44
N VAL A 50 7.33 13.83 -8.35
CA VAL A 50 8.30 14.88 -8.64
C VAL A 50 8.47 14.97 -10.15
N SER A 51 8.39 16.16 -10.74
CA SER A 51 8.76 16.34 -12.15
C SER A 51 10.28 16.38 -12.33
N LEU A 52 10.77 15.98 -13.50
CA LEU A 52 12.20 16.02 -13.78
C LEU A 52 12.74 17.45 -13.67
N ALA A 53 12.00 18.43 -14.18
CA ALA A 53 12.31 19.86 -14.06
C ALA A 53 12.46 20.29 -12.60
N VAL A 54 11.54 19.91 -11.71
CA VAL A 54 11.65 20.20 -10.28
C VAL A 54 12.91 19.56 -9.69
N LYS A 55 13.15 18.27 -9.97
CA LYS A 55 14.35 17.60 -9.46
C LYS A 55 15.64 18.31 -9.93
N HIS A 56 15.71 18.71 -11.19
CA HIS A 56 16.88 19.41 -11.73
C HIS A 56 17.08 20.79 -11.10
N ALA A 57 16.01 21.59 -10.96
CA ALA A 57 16.09 22.89 -10.29
C ALA A 57 16.65 22.75 -8.87
N VAL A 58 16.19 21.72 -8.16
CA VAL A 58 16.59 21.44 -6.76
C VAL A 58 18.00 20.90 -6.63
N ASP A 59 18.44 20.03 -7.56
CA ASP A 59 19.79 19.47 -7.56
C ASP A 59 20.84 20.48 -8.07
N TYR A 60 20.48 21.37 -9.00
CA TYR A 60 21.37 22.41 -9.52
C TYR A 60 21.80 23.39 -8.41
N ASP A 61 20.85 23.86 -7.60
CA ASP A 61 21.12 24.71 -6.44
C ASP A 61 22.05 24.05 -5.40
N GLN A 62 22.13 22.71 -5.35
CA GLN A 62 23.05 21.98 -4.46
C GLN A 62 24.50 21.99 -4.95
N HIS A 63 24.72 22.08 -6.26
CA HIS A 63 26.03 21.95 -6.89
C HIS A 63 26.66 23.29 -7.26
N ALA A 64 25.85 24.32 -7.55
CA ALA A 64 26.33 25.67 -7.86
C ALA A 64 27.10 26.35 -6.70
N GLY A 65 26.94 25.88 -5.46
CA GLY A 65 27.73 26.34 -4.30
C GLY A 65 29.21 25.89 -4.30
N LYS A 66 29.60 24.91 -5.13
CA LYS A 66 30.98 24.36 -5.09
C LYS A 66 32.00 25.05 -6.00
N ASP A 67 31.56 25.73 -7.07
CA ASP A 67 32.46 26.27 -8.11
C ASP A 67 32.04 27.68 -8.58
N SER A 68 32.28 28.74 -7.79
CA SER A 68 32.12 30.11 -8.31
C SER A 68 33.32 31.02 -8.06
N THR A 69 34.29 30.93 -8.99
CA THR A 69 34.96 32.11 -9.54
C THR A 69 34.53 32.26 -11.00
N GLN A 70 33.49 33.05 -11.28
CA GLN A 70 33.44 34.16 -12.26
C GLN A 70 32.03 34.55 -12.73
N SER A 71 31.82 35.88 -12.72
CA SER A 71 30.88 36.77 -13.42
C SER A 71 29.34 36.69 -13.23
N VAL A 72 28.87 37.62 -12.39
CA VAL A 72 27.78 38.63 -12.56
C VAL A 72 26.38 38.16 -13.01
N THR A 73 25.41 38.59 -12.19
CA THR A 73 23.94 38.58 -12.31
C THR A 73 23.24 37.23 -12.17
N GLU A 74 23.00 36.83 -10.93
CA GLU A 74 21.79 36.11 -10.50
C GLU A 74 21.72 36.15 -8.96
N GLN A 75 20.93 37.08 -8.40
CA GLN A 75 20.54 37.01 -6.99
C GLN A 75 19.37 36.05 -6.87
N VAL A 76 19.70 34.75 -6.88
CA VAL A 76 18.83 33.66 -6.45
C VAL A 76 18.29 33.99 -5.05
N GLN A 77 17.02 33.73 -4.77
CA GLN A 77 16.59 33.49 -3.38
C GLN A 77 17.29 32.21 -2.92
N SER A 78 18.56 32.37 -2.50
CA SER A 78 19.52 31.30 -2.32
C SER A 78 19.08 30.34 -1.23
N LEU A 79 18.63 29.14 -1.63
CA LEU A 79 18.73 27.95 -0.81
C LEU A 79 20.23 27.62 -0.72
N SER A 80 20.91 27.97 0.38
CA SER A 80 22.26 27.45 0.61
C SER A 80 22.11 25.97 0.97
N LEU A 81 22.22 25.09 -0.03
CA LEU A 81 22.05 23.65 0.09
C LEU A 81 23.40 22.92 0.24
N GLU A 82 24.49 23.66 0.44
CA GLU A 82 25.85 23.12 0.59
C GLU A 82 25.94 22.15 1.78
N GLY A 83 26.44 20.94 1.51
CA GLY A 83 26.68 19.92 2.53
C GLY A 83 25.43 19.15 3.02
N LEU A 84 24.24 19.46 2.51
CA LEU A 84 23.02 18.72 2.85
C LEU A 84 22.83 17.48 1.95
N PRO A 85 22.19 16.40 2.44
CA PRO A 85 21.91 15.20 1.63
C PRO A 85 21.11 15.51 0.36
N GLN A 86 21.17 14.66 -0.66
CA GLN A 86 20.30 14.80 -1.83
C GLN A 86 18.81 14.78 -1.41
N ILE A 87 17.98 15.67 -1.98
CA ILE A 87 16.55 15.78 -1.59
C ILE A 87 15.76 14.55 -2.06
N TYR A 88 16.10 14.03 -3.23
CA TYR A 88 15.48 12.84 -3.82
C TYR A 88 16.54 11.74 -4.01
N PRO A 89 16.96 11.05 -2.92
CA PRO A 89 18.01 10.03 -2.99
C PRO A 89 17.56 8.77 -3.75
N GLN A 90 16.25 8.58 -3.90
CA GLN A 90 15.67 7.46 -4.62
C GLN A 90 14.34 7.86 -5.29
N TYR A 91 14.21 7.55 -6.57
CA TYR A 91 13.05 7.84 -7.41
C TYR A 91 13.07 6.98 -8.67
N ALA A 92 11.91 6.82 -9.32
CA ALA A 92 11.85 6.20 -10.64
C ALA A 92 10.69 6.77 -11.47
N THR A 93 10.86 6.86 -12.79
CA THR A 93 9.87 7.40 -13.73
C THR A 93 8.58 6.57 -13.68
N LEU A 94 7.46 7.23 -13.42
CA LEU A 94 6.13 6.62 -13.45
C LEU A 94 5.46 6.85 -14.83
N GLY A 95 5.69 8.01 -15.43
CA GLY A 95 5.06 8.40 -16.68
C GLY A 95 5.50 9.77 -17.14
N CYS A 96 4.68 10.41 -17.97
CA CYS A 96 4.90 11.79 -18.40
C CYS A 96 3.60 12.59 -18.46
N SER A 97 3.73 13.91 -18.35
CA SER A 97 2.63 14.85 -18.58
C SER A 97 2.20 14.81 -20.05
N ILE A 98 0.89 14.71 -20.29
CA ILE A 98 0.29 14.81 -21.63
C ILE A 98 -0.72 15.96 -21.72
N GLY A 99 -0.74 16.83 -20.71
CA GLY A 99 -1.52 18.07 -20.73
C GLY A 99 -0.91 19.11 -21.68
N GLN A 100 -1.72 20.11 -22.03
CA GLN A 100 -1.17 21.40 -22.47
C GLN A 100 -0.47 22.05 -21.26
N ASP A 101 0.47 22.95 -21.50
CA ASP A 101 1.32 23.56 -20.47
C ASP A 101 0.47 24.15 -19.33
N ASP A 102 0.42 23.45 -18.19
CA ASP A 102 -0.54 23.70 -17.10
C ASP A 102 0.16 24.40 -15.94
N GLY A 103 0.39 25.71 -16.12
CA GLY A 103 0.89 26.59 -15.08
C GLY A 103 2.26 26.19 -14.52
N GLY A 104 3.16 25.69 -15.38
CA GLY A 104 4.53 25.32 -15.06
C GLY A 104 4.86 23.83 -15.19
N ILE A 105 4.06 23.05 -15.92
CA ILE A 105 4.32 21.63 -16.21
C ILE A 105 4.43 21.46 -17.73
N GLY A 106 5.66 21.27 -18.21
CA GLY A 106 5.94 21.11 -19.63
C GLY A 106 5.21 19.92 -20.28
N HIS A 107 4.99 20.00 -21.58
CA HIS A 107 4.46 18.88 -22.36
C HIS A 107 5.47 17.73 -22.42
N ARG A 108 5.02 16.50 -22.16
CA ARG A 108 5.87 15.29 -22.00
C ARG A 108 6.89 15.39 -20.87
N GLU A 109 6.67 16.30 -19.91
CA GLU A 109 7.47 16.40 -18.70
C GLU A 109 7.47 15.05 -17.96
N PRO A 110 8.63 14.42 -17.73
CA PRO A 110 8.70 13.16 -16.99
C PRO A 110 8.24 13.35 -15.54
N ILE A 111 7.37 12.46 -15.09
CA ILE A 111 6.84 12.45 -13.74
C ILE A 111 7.40 11.22 -13.03
N MET A 112 8.16 11.47 -11.96
CA MET A 112 8.84 10.46 -11.17
C MET A 112 8.03 10.15 -9.91
N LEU A 113 8.01 8.88 -9.53
CA LEU A 113 7.58 8.43 -8.22
C LEU A 113 8.75 8.57 -7.26
N ASN A 114 8.58 9.34 -6.19
CA ASN A 114 9.54 9.40 -5.10
C ASN A 114 9.40 8.13 -4.25
N THR A 115 10.21 7.12 -4.55
CA THR A 115 10.15 5.85 -3.83
C THR A 115 10.80 5.91 -2.46
N ASN A 116 11.52 6.99 -2.14
CA ASN A 116 12.08 7.24 -0.81
C ASN A 116 11.04 7.79 0.20
N SER A 117 10.03 8.52 -0.26
CA SER A 117 8.97 9.07 0.62
C SER A 117 7.83 8.06 0.85
N PRO A 118 7.43 7.81 2.11
CA PRO A 118 6.20 7.10 2.43
C PRO A 118 4.96 7.83 1.87
N ALA A 119 4.21 7.16 1.01
CA ALA A 119 3.01 7.71 0.38
C ALA A 119 1.92 6.66 0.21
N SER A 120 0.68 7.12 0.25
CA SER A 120 -0.54 6.35 -0.02
C SER A 120 -1.11 6.78 -1.37
N THR A 121 -1.39 5.83 -2.25
CA THR A 121 -1.91 6.07 -3.60
C THR A 121 -3.18 5.29 -3.85
N PHE A 122 -4.22 5.97 -4.32
CA PHE A 122 -5.46 5.37 -4.77
C PHE A 122 -5.52 5.38 -6.30
N ILE A 123 -5.80 4.23 -6.92
CA ILE A 123 -5.89 4.06 -8.37
C ILE A 123 -7.28 3.55 -8.70
N CYS A 124 -8.04 4.29 -9.52
CA CYS A 124 -9.39 3.88 -9.94
C CYS A 124 -9.66 4.07 -11.43
N GLY A 125 -10.70 3.42 -11.95
CA GLY A 125 -11.03 3.38 -13.38
C GLY A 125 -11.66 2.06 -13.83
N SER A 126 -12.27 2.03 -15.01
CA SER A 126 -12.90 0.83 -15.56
C SER A 126 -11.85 -0.27 -15.89
N GLN A 127 -12.31 -1.52 -16.04
CA GLN A 127 -11.46 -2.60 -16.53
C GLN A 127 -10.77 -2.23 -17.88
N GLY A 128 -9.51 -2.61 -18.03
CA GLY A 128 -8.72 -2.32 -19.24
C GLY A 128 -8.30 -0.86 -19.43
N SER A 129 -8.61 0.05 -18.50
CA SER A 129 -8.24 1.47 -18.59
C SER A 129 -6.74 1.75 -18.33
N GLY A 130 -6.02 0.85 -17.66
CA GLY A 130 -4.61 1.03 -17.30
C GLY A 130 -4.29 1.02 -15.80
N LYS A 131 -5.26 0.68 -14.94
CA LYS A 131 -5.08 0.61 -13.48
C LYS A 131 -4.00 -0.36 -13.02
N SER A 132 -4.19 -1.65 -13.26
CA SER A 132 -3.30 -2.75 -12.85
C SER A 132 -1.91 -2.59 -13.47
N TYR A 133 -1.89 -1.98 -14.66
CA TYR A 133 -0.68 -1.53 -15.32
C TYR A 133 0.07 -0.44 -14.52
N THR A 134 -0.62 0.61 -14.07
CA THR A 134 -0.04 1.67 -13.22
C THR A 134 0.43 1.09 -11.88
N LEU A 135 -0.38 0.22 -11.27
CA LEU A 135 -0.01 -0.49 -10.04
C LEU A 135 1.31 -1.23 -10.22
N ALA A 136 1.44 -2.04 -11.28
CA ALA A 136 2.67 -2.78 -11.53
C ALA A 136 3.88 -1.88 -11.81
N CYS A 137 3.71 -0.76 -12.52
CA CYS A 137 4.80 0.22 -12.70
C CYS A 137 5.25 0.83 -11.36
N MET A 138 4.31 1.13 -10.45
CA MET A 138 4.65 1.61 -9.11
C MET A 138 5.38 0.53 -8.29
N MET A 139 4.94 -0.73 -8.37
CA MET A 139 5.62 -1.85 -7.72
C MET A 139 7.02 -2.09 -8.30
N GLU A 140 7.19 -2.05 -9.63
CA GLU A 140 8.49 -2.14 -10.30
C GLU A 140 9.42 -1.02 -9.82
N ASN A 141 8.94 0.22 -9.83
CA ASN A 141 9.70 1.40 -9.39
C ASN A 141 10.17 1.30 -7.94
N CYS A 142 9.44 0.58 -7.09
CA CYS A 142 9.79 0.39 -5.68
C CYS A 142 10.80 -0.75 -5.45
N ILE A 143 10.81 -1.78 -6.31
CA ILE A 143 11.45 -3.07 -6.05
C ILE A 143 12.67 -3.31 -6.93
N LEU A 144 12.65 -2.89 -8.20
CA LEU A 144 13.70 -3.20 -9.17
C LEU A 144 14.67 -2.03 -9.35
N LYS A 145 15.97 -2.30 -9.16
CA LYS A 145 17.02 -1.36 -9.55
C LYS A 145 17.16 -1.37 -11.07
N ASP A 146 16.76 -0.28 -11.71
CA ASP A 146 16.98 -0.05 -13.14
C ASP A 146 17.40 1.41 -13.37
N GLU A 147 18.65 1.61 -13.77
CA GLU A 147 19.24 2.93 -14.01
C GLU A 147 18.55 3.69 -15.15
N GLN A 148 17.86 2.98 -16.06
CA GLN A 148 17.08 3.62 -17.13
C GLN A 148 15.79 4.26 -16.60
N LEU A 149 15.26 3.75 -15.47
CA LEU A 149 14.03 4.25 -14.86
C LEU A 149 14.30 5.31 -13.79
N GLY A 150 15.46 5.28 -13.15
CA GLY A 150 15.83 6.24 -12.12
C GLY A 150 16.87 5.70 -11.15
N THR A 151 16.89 6.23 -9.94
CA THR A 151 17.84 5.83 -8.90
C THR A 151 17.11 5.09 -7.79
N LEU A 152 17.48 3.83 -7.55
CA LEU A 152 16.93 3.02 -6.46
C LEU A 152 18.07 2.54 -5.54
N VAL A 153 18.41 3.32 -4.52
CA VAL A 153 19.50 2.99 -3.58
C VAL A 153 19.17 1.74 -2.76
N SER A 154 17.98 1.71 -2.16
CA SER A 154 17.50 0.61 -1.31
C SER A 154 16.18 0.06 -1.87
N PRO A 155 16.18 -1.14 -2.49
CA PRO A 155 14.96 -1.78 -2.96
C PRO A 155 13.98 -2.03 -1.83
N LEU A 156 12.72 -1.66 -2.04
CA LEU A 156 11.66 -1.92 -1.08
C LEU A 156 11.28 -3.40 -1.11
N VAL A 157 10.63 -3.84 -0.04
CA VAL A 157 9.92 -5.11 -0.01
C VAL A 157 8.54 -4.92 -0.63
N GLY A 158 8.11 -5.83 -1.52
CA GLY A 158 6.78 -5.81 -2.10
C GLY A 158 5.82 -6.83 -1.47
N LEU A 159 4.62 -6.38 -1.09
CA LEU A 159 3.51 -7.23 -0.66
C LEU A 159 2.24 -6.86 -1.44
N VAL A 160 1.58 -7.83 -2.07
CA VAL A 160 0.32 -7.63 -2.82
C VAL A 160 -0.76 -8.54 -2.25
N PHE A 161 -1.95 -8.00 -2.02
CA PHE A 161 -3.16 -8.76 -1.74
C PHE A 161 -4.04 -8.80 -3.00
N HIS A 162 -4.41 -10.00 -3.42
CA HIS A 162 -5.22 -10.23 -4.61
C HIS A 162 -6.31 -11.28 -4.34
N TYR A 163 -7.53 -10.98 -4.78
CA TYR A 163 -8.69 -11.87 -4.67
C TYR A 163 -9.66 -11.58 -5.81
N ASP A 164 -9.80 -12.53 -6.74
CA ASP A 164 -10.74 -12.49 -7.87
C ASP A 164 -11.29 -13.89 -8.16
N VAL A 165 -12.48 -14.17 -7.64
CA VAL A 165 -13.15 -15.49 -7.79
C VAL A 165 -14.05 -15.55 -9.03
N ASP A 166 -14.47 -14.39 -9.55
CA ASP A 166 -15.49 -14.30 -10.62
C ASP A 166 -14.92 -14.64 -12.00
N SER A 167 -13.59 -14.60 -12.14
CA SER A 167 -12.90 -14.72 -13.41
C SER A 167 -11.98 -15.93 -13.37
N GLY A 168 -12.42 -17.08 -13.88
CA GLY A 168 -11.75 -18.39 -13.73
C GLY A 168 -10.28 -18.51 -14.18
N ASN A 169 -9.68 -17.44 -14.71
CA ASN A 169 -8.28 -17.37 -15.15
C ASN A 169 -7.54 -16.08 -14.75
N ASN A 170 -8.11 -15.24 -13.88
CA ASN A 170 -7.40 -14.04 -13.45
C ASN A 170 -6.39 -14.38 -12.36
N ILE A 171 -5.13 -14.24 -12.73
CA ILE A 171 -4.00 -14.18 -11.81
C ILE A 171 -3.65 -12.71 -11.58
N ALA A 172 -2.96 -12.39 -10.49
CA ALA A 172 -2.50 -11.04 -10.24
C ALA A 172 -1.53 -10.58 -11.35
N GLU A 173 -1.90 -9.55 -12.13
CA GLU A 173 -1.11 -9.09 -13.27
C GLU A 173 0.31 -8.66 -12.86
N VAL A 174 0.48 -8.20 -11.62
CA VAL A 174 1.78 -7.80 -11.07
C VAL A 174 2.78 -8.95 -11.01
N ALA A 175 2.35 -10.21 -11.06
CA ALA A 175 3.24 -11.37 -11.13
C ALA A 175 4.09 -11.40 -12.41
N SER A 176 3.63 -10.76 -13.48
CA SER A 176 4.42 -10.61 -14.72
C SER A 176 5.73 -9.84 -14.53
N LEU A 177 5.92 -9.15 -13.41
CA LEU A 177 7.20 -8.55 -13.02
C LEU A 177 8.34 -9.58 -12.86
N CYS A 178 8.04 -10.87 -12.76
CA CYS A 178 9.06 -11.93 -12.84
C CYS A 178 9.85 -11.89 -14.17
N SER A 179 9.23 -11.41 -15.25
CA SER A 179 9.88 -11.19 -16.55
C SER A 179 10.97 -10.13 -16.54
N ARG A 180 10.98 -9.29 -15.48
CA ARG A 180 11.97 -8.23 -15.28
C ARG A 180 13.10 -8.61 -14.33
N GLY A 181 13.16 -9.86 -13.91
CA GLY A 181 14.17 -10.33 -12.97
C GLY A 181 13.76 -10.20 -11.50
N ILE A 182 12.59 -9.62 -11.19
CA ILE A 182 12.08 -9.55 -9.82
C ILE A 182 11.74 -10.97 -9.35
N LYS A 183 12.22 -11.36 -8.17
CA LYS A 183 11.80 -12.61 -7.53
C LYS A 183 10.37 -12.47 -7.00
N VAL A 184 9.43 -13.15 -7.65
CA VAL A 184 8.01 -13.15 -7.33
C VAL A 184 7.65 -14.44 -6.60
N LYS A 185 7.19 -14.30 -5.36
CA LYS A 185 6.64 -15.38 -4.55
C LYS A 185 5.12 -15.24 -4.51
N VAL A 186 4.39 -16.23 -5.01
CA VAL A 186 2.92 -16.27 -4.95
C VAL A 186 2.49 -17.29 -3.90
N LEU A 187 1.76 -16.81 -2.90
CA LEU A 187 1.18 -17.59 -1.83
C LEU A 187 -0.31 -17.79 -2.11
N VAL A 188 -0.71 -19.06 -2.25
CA VAL A 188 -2.07 -19.44 -2.65
C VAL A 188 -2.72 -20.35 -1.63
N SER A 189 -4.04 -20.45 -1.63
CA SER A 189 -4.74 -21.47 -0.83
C SER A 189 -4.31 -22.90 -1.23
N ARG A 190 -4.36 -23.84 -0.28
CA ARG A 190 -4.08 -25.25 -0.58
C ARG A 190 -5.12 -25.83 -1.55
N THR A 191 -6.37 -25.49 -1.33
CA THR A 191 -7.54 -25.96 -2.11
C THR A 191 -7.47 -25.57 -3.59
N ASN A 192 -6.82 -24.45 -3.93
CA ASN A 192 -6.66 -24.00 -5.32
C ASN A 192 -5.21 -24.03 -5.84
N TYR A 193 -4.29 -24.66 -5.09
CA TYR A 193 -2.85 -24.62 -5.35
C TYR A 193 -2.48 -25.05 -6.75
N HIS A 194 -2.92 -26.24 -7.18
CA HIS A 194 -2.52 -26.82 -8.47
C HIS A 194 -3.00 -25.98 -9.66
N ARG A 195 -4.22 -25.41 -9.58
CA ARG A 195 -4.79 -24.56 -10.63
C ARG A 195 -4.03 -23.24 -10.74
N LEU A 196 -3.87 -22.53 -9.62
CA LEU A 196 -3.18 -21.24 -9.62
C LEU A 196 -1.71 -21.40 -9.97
N LYS A 197 -1.04 -22.44 -9.45
CA LYS A 197 0.34 -22.76 -9.85
C LYS A 197 0.48 -22.93 -11.36
N ALA A 198 -0.37 -23.75 -11.98
CA ALA A 198 -0.35 -23.94 -13.42
C ALA A 198 -0.62 -22.62 -14.18
N ALA A 199 -1.55 -21.79 -13.71
CA ALA A 199 -1.87 -20.51 -14.34
C ALA A 199 -0.71 -19.50 -14.26
N TYR A 200 -0.10 -19.34 -13.08
CA TYR A 200 1.06 -18.46 -12.88
C TYR A 200 2.30 -18.95 -13.64
N GLU A 201 2.61 -20.25 -13.60
CA GLU A 201 3.75 -20.82 -14.33
C GLU A 201 3.57 -20.71 -15.85
N ALA A 202 2.35 -20.93 -16.36
CA ALA A 202 2.04 -20.73 -17.76
C ALA A 202 2.17 -19.26 -18.20
N ASN A 203 1.80 -18.30 -17.34
CA ASN A 203 1.95 -16.87 -17.63
C ASN A 203 3.42 -16.41 -17.58
N ALA A 204 4.21 -16.93 -16.64
CA ALA A 204 5.63 -16.59 -16.50
C ALA A 204 6.48 -17.11 -17.67
N GLY A 205 6.10 -18.24 -18.28
CA GLY A 205 6.79 -18.82 -19.42
C GLY A 205 8.28 -19.06 -19.15
N GLU A 206 9.15 -18.47 -19.97
CA GLU A 206 10.61 -18.56 -19.85
C GLU A 206 11.15 -17.93 -18.55
N HIS A 207 10.36 -17.09 -17.88
CA HIS A 207 10.74 -16.40 -16.64
C HIS A 207 10.31 -17.12 -15.37
N SER A 208 9.84 -18.37 -15.48
CA SER A 208 9.44 -19.21 -14.34
C SER A 208 10.55 -19.37 -13.28
N ALA A 209 11.83 -19.21 -13.63
CA ALA A 209 12.94 -19.21 -12.67
C ALA A 209 12.92 -18.03 -11.67
N ASN A 210 12.14 -16.98 -11.95
CA ASN A 210 11.92 -15.84 -11.05
C ASN A 210 10.57 -15.91 -10.34
N LEU A 211 9.78 -16.97 -10.55
CA LEU A 211 8.46 -17.16 -9.98
C LEU A 211 8.46 -18.41 -9.10
N SER A 212 7.92 -18.30 -7.88
CA SER A 212 7.67 -19.47 -7.04
C SER A 212 6.24 -19.44 -6.50
N VAL A 213 5.47 -20.51 -6.73
CA VAL A 213 4.11 -20.65 -6.20
C VAL A 213 4.11 -21.65 -5.05
N GLN A 214 3.67 -21.22 -3.88
CA GLN A 214 3.67 -22.02 -2.65
C GLN A 214 2.33 -21.90 -1.93
N PRO A 215 1.90 -22.93 -1.17
CA PRO A 215 0.73 -22.79 -0.33
C PRO A 215 0.95 -21.80 0.82
N LEU A 216 -0.04 -20.94 1.09
CA LEU A 216 -0.10 -20.07 2.25
C LEU A 216 -0.39 -20.93 3.49
N LEU A 217 0.65 -21.25 4.25
CA LEU A 217 0.55 -21.94 5.53
C LEU A 217 1.34 -21.19 6.59
N LEU A 218 0.63 -20.78 7.64
CA LEU A 218 1.21 -20.12 8.81
C LEU A 218 1.97 -21.16 9.65
N GLN A 219 3.18 -20.81 10.06
CA GLN A 219 3.94 -21.60 11.01
C GLN A 219 3.48 -21.30 12.44
N ASP A 220 3.62 -22.27 13.35
CA ASP A 220 3.11 -22.14 14.72
C ASP A 220 3.69 -20.92 15.45
N HIS A 221 4.97 -20.59 15.21
CA HIS A 221 5.62 -19.41 15.81
C HIS A 221 5.05 -18.06 15.31
N GLN A 222 4.27 -18.07 14.22
CA GLN A 222 3.61 -16.87 13.68
C GLN A 222 2.20 -16.69 14.24
N LEU A 223 1.64 -17.72 14.88
CA LEU A 223 0.34 -17.63 15.53
C LEU A 223 0.56 -16.97 16.90
N THR A 224 0.22 -15.70 17.05
CA THR A 224 0.24 -15.02 18.35
C THR A 224 -1.14 -15.09 19.00
N ASN A 225 -1.23 -14.85 20.32
CA ASN A 225 -2.52 -14.77 21.02
C ASN A 225 -3.47 -13.77 20.33
N GLU A 226 -2.95 -12.62 19.89
CA GLU A 226 -3.72 -11.60 19.17
C GLU A 226 -4.22 -12.10 17.81
N ARG A 227 -3.37 -12.77 17.01
CA ARG A 227 -3.78 -13.33 15.72
C ARG A 227 -4.80 -14.45 15.89
N MET A 228 -4.60 -15.31 16.89
CA MET A 228 -5.55 -16.36 17.23
C MET A 228 -6.88 -15.77 17.67
N GLN A 229 -6.86 -14.70 18.46
CA GLN A 229 -8.07 -13.95 18.79
C GLN A 229 -8.76 -13.44 17.54
N ARG A 230 -8.04 -12.84 16.58
CA ARG A 230 -8.61 -12.37 15.31
C ARG A 230 -9.18 -13.51 14.47
N MET A 231 -8.47 -14.63 14.33
CA MET A 231 -8.98 -15.82 13.63
C MET A 231 -10.25 -16.39 14.30
N MET A 232 -10.29 -16.34 15.63
CA MET A 232 -11.37 -16.91 16.43
C MET A 232 -12.54 -15.92 16.65
N SER A 233 -12.38 -14.61 16.52
CA SER A 233 -13.45 -13.64 16.82
C SER A 233 -14.44 -13.41 15.68
N MET A 234 -14.16 -13.88 14.46
CA MET A 234 -14.98 -13.59 13.28
C MET A 234 -16.20 -14.50 13.16
N SER A 235 -17.42 -14.00 13.36
CA SER A 235 -18.63 -14.73 12.97
C SER A 235 -19.03 -14.37 11.53
N GLU A 236 -19.43 -15.36 10.74
CA GLU A 236 -20.11 -15.12 9.46
C GLU A 236 -21.50 -14.49 9.66
N ASN A 237 -22.11 -14.75 10.82
CA ASN A 237 -23.37 -14.15 11.22
C ASN A 237 -23.11 -12.89 12.05
N GLU A 238 -23.42 -11.73 11.48
CA GLU A 238 -23.35 -10.44 12.16
C GLU A 238 -24.26 -10.44 13.41
N GLY A 239 -23.71 -10.02 14.55
CA GLY A 239 -24.51 -9.57 15.70
C GLY A 239 -24.72 -10.56 16.85
N LYS A 240 -24.25 -11.82 16.78
CA LYS A 240 -24.24 -12.72 17.95
C LYS A 240 -22.90 -13.43 18.09
N THR A 241 -22.06 -12.94 19.00
CA THR A 241 -20.87 -13.65 19.45
C THR A 241 -21.32 -15.00 20.03
N PRO A 242 -20.90 -16.14 19.47
CA PRO A 242 -21.26 -17.44 20.00
C PRO A 242 -20.75 -17.59 21.45
N LEU A 243 -21.53 -18.18 22.34
CA LEU A 243 -21.16 -18.29 23.77
C LEU A 243 -19.82 -19.00 24.02
N TYR A 244 -19.41 -19.91 23.13
CA TYR A 244 -18.10 -20.57 23.22
C TYR A 244 -16.93 -19.57 23.08
N MET A 245 -17.15 -18.42 22.45
CA MET A 245 -16.10 -17.42 22.22
C MET A 245 -15.62 -16.78 23.51
N ASP A 246 -16.48 -16.54 24.49
CA ASP A 246 -16.05 -15.97 25.77
C ASP A 246 -15.04 -16.90 26.48
N VAL A 247 -15.24 -18.21 26.34
CA VAL A 247 -14.34 -19.25 26.86
C VAL A 247 -13.02 -19.23 26.10
N ILE A 248 -13.05 -19.19 24.76
CA ILE A 248 -11.84 -19.09 23.92
C ILE A 248 -11.04 -17.83 24.24
N MET A 249 -11.71 -16.69 24.38
CA MET A 249 -11.09 -15.40 24.69
C MET A 249 -10.50 -15.38 26.10
N ARG A 250 -11.08 -16.10 27.06
CA ARG A 250 -10.47 -16.33 28.37
C ARG A 250 -9.20 -17.17 28.24
N ILE A 251 -9.25 -18.29 27.53
CA ILE A 251 -8.08 -19.15 27.28
C ILE A 251 -6.93 -18.35 26.66
N LEU A 252 -7.20 -17.58 25.60
CA LEU A 252 -6.17 -16.79 24.92
C LEU A 252 -5.58 -15.69 25.81
N ARG A 253 -6.39 -15.10 26.72
CA ARG A 253 -5.90 -14.14 27.71
C ARG A 253 -5.02 -14.82 28.76
N ASP A 254 -5.41 -15.99 29.23
CA ASP A 254 -4.62 -16.76 30.20
C ASP A 254 -3.29 -17.22 29.58
N MET A 255 -3.32 -17.68 28.32
CA MET A 255 -2.11 -17.99 27.54
C MET A 255 -1.22 -16.76 27.30
N ALA A 256 -1.79 -15.55 27.26
CA ALA A 256 -1.01 -14.32 27.13
C ALA A 256 -0.34 -13.88 28.44
N LEU A 257 -0.71 -14.46 29.59
CA LEU A 257 0.00 -14.26 30.85
C LEU A 257 1.27 -15.10 30.94
N ASP A 258 1.36 -16.19 30.17
CA ASP A 258 2.57 -17.02 30.06
C ASP A 258 3.59 -16.33 29.14
N PRO A 259 4.86 -16.17 29.56
CA PRO A 259 5.90 -15.62 28.69
C PRO A 259 6.28 -16.55 27.52
N ALA A 260 5.84 -17.81 27.52
CA ALA A 260 6.07 -18.73 26.42
C ALA A 260 5.35 -18.30 25.14
N PRO A 261 5.96 -18.50 23.95
CA PRO A 261 5.27 -18.29 22.69
C PRO A 261 3.99 -19.14 22.61
N PHE A 262 2.99 -18.62 21.91
CA PHE A 262 1.76 -19.36 21.67
C PHE A 262 2.06 -20.71 21.01
N SER A 263 1.33 -21.73 21.45
CA SER A 263 1.40 -23.09 20.93
C SER A 263 -0.01 -23.58 20.62
N MET A 264 -0.22 -23.99 19.37
CA MET A 264 -1.51 -24.57 18.95
C MET A 264 -1.84 -25.82 19.76
N ALA A 265 -0.84 -26.64 20.08
CA ALA A 265 -1.04 -27.84 20.90
C ALA A 265 -1.49 -27.50 22.33
N MET A 266 -0.91 -26.47 22.95
CA MET A 266 -1.34 -26.00 24.27
C MET A 266 -2.75 -25.42 24.21
N PHE A 267 -3.05 -24.61 23.21
CA PHE A 267 -4.39 -24.05 23.00
C PHE A 267 -5.44 -25.16 22.90
N GLU A 268 -5.19 -26.19 22.09
CA GLU A 268 -6.12 -27.33 21.95
C GLU A 268 -6.28 -28.13 23.24
N ALA A 269 -5.20 -28.32 24.00
CA ALA A 269 -5.26 -28.98 25.31
C ALA A 269 -6.14 -28.18 26.29
N LEU A 270 -5.97 -26.85 26.35
CA LEU A 270 -6.78 -25.98 27.21
C LEU A 270 -8.25 -25.94 26.78
N VAL A 271 -8.53 -25.95 25.47
CA VAL A 271 -9.89 -26.04 24.93
C VAL A 271 -10.54 -27.38 25.32
N ALA A 272 -9.82 -28.50 25.24
CA ALA A 272 -10.33 -29.82 25.60
C ALA A 272 -10.66 -29.97 27.09
N LEU A 273 -10.10 -29.12 27.96
CA LEU A 273 -10.42 -29.08 29.39
C LEU A 273 -11.73 -28.33 29.70
N GLN A 274 -12.29 -27.58 28.74
CA GLN A 274 -13.53 -26.84 28.94
C GLN A 274 -14.76 -27.70 28.63
N THR A 275 -15.87 -27.36 29.26
CA THR A 275 -17.17 -27.97 28.98
C THR A 275 -17.95 -27.10 28.01
N PHE A 276 -18.26 -27.65 26.84
CA PHE A 276 -19.14 -27.04 25.85
C PHE A 276 -20.42 -27.88 25.71
N ASP A 277 -21.53 -27.23 25.33
CA ASP A 277 -22.68 -28.00 24.85
C ASP A 277 -22.38 -28.60 23.47
N ARG A 278 -23.17 -29.59 23.04
CA ARG A 278 -22.94 -30.30 21.77
C ARG A 278 -22.96 -29.39 20.54
N VAL A 279 -23.77 -28.33 20.57
CA VAL A 279 -23.89 -27.40 19.45
C VAL A 279 -22.64 -26.53 19.38
N GLN A 280 -22.22 -25.98 20.54
CA GLN A 280 -20.98 -25.22 20.69
C GLN A 280 -19.75 -26.02 20.29
N GLU A 281 -19.65 -27.28 20.73
CA GLU A 281 -18.54 -28.17 20.39
C GLU A 281 -18.43 -28.38 18.88
N ASN A 282 -19.55 -28.62 18.20
CA ASN A 282 -19.57 -28.80 16.74
C ASN A 282 -19.13 -27.52 16.00
N PHE A 283 -19.65 -26.35 16.39
CA PHE A 283 -19.27 -25.08 15.77
C PHE A 283 -17.80 -24.73 16.03
N LEU A 284 -17.34 -24.92 17.27
CA LEU A 284 -15.95 -24.69 17.63
C LEU A 284 -15.01 -25.61 16.86
N LYS A 285 -15.38 -26.89 16.72
CA LYS A 285 -14.62 -27.86 15.94
C LYS A 285 -14.51 -27.46 14.47
N GLN A 286 -15.62 -27.12 13.82
CA GLN A 286 -15.61 -26.65 12.43
C GLN A 286 -14.70 -25.43 12.26
N ARG A 287 -14.75 -24.51 13.23
CA ARG A 287 -13.94 -23.30 13.23
C ARG A 287 -12.44 -23.58 13.41
N ILE A 288 -12.08 -24.43 14.37
CA ILE A 288 -10.70 -24.87 14.59
C ILE A 288 -10.20 -25.63 13.36
N ASP A 289 -11.04 -26.46 12.74
CA ASP A 289 -10.67 -27.20 11.54
C ASP A 289 -10.38 -26.26 10.36
N LEU A 290 -11.19 -25.21 10.17
CA LEU A 290 -10.93 -24.16 9.17
C LEU A 290 -9.61 -23.43 9.47
N LEU A 291 -9.39 -23.01 10.72
CA LEU A 291 -8.15 -22.36 11.14
C LEU A 291 -6.93 -23.24 10.84
N LYS A 292 -6.97 -24.50 11.26
CA LYS A 292 -5.89 -25.47 11.05
C LYS A 292 -5.61 -25.75 9.58
N SER A 293 -6.59 -25.57 8.69
CA SER A 293 -6.39 -25.72 7.25
C SER A 293 -5.39 -24.70 6.68
N PHE A 294 -5.19 -23.56 7.36
CA PHE A 294 -4.23 -22.50 7.04
C PHE A 294 -2.94 -22.54 7.89
N CYS A 295 -2.78 -23.54 8.77
CA CYS A 295 -1.59 -23.72 9.59
C CYS A 295 -0.78 -24.95 9.15
N ALA A 296 0.55 -24.85 9.14
CA ALA A 296 1.43 -25.94 8.71
C ALA A 296 1.27 -27.20 9.58
N SER A 297 1.20 -27.03 10.91
CA SER A 297 0.96 -28.10 11.88
C SER A 297 -0.39 -28.78 11.67
N GLY A 298 -1.44 -27.98 11.44
CA GLY A 298 -2.79 -28.46 11.11
C GLY A 298 -2.80 -29.27 9.82
N ALA A 299 -2.28 -28.71 8.73
CA ALA A 299 -2.17 -29.39 7.44
C ALA A 299 -1.42 -30.73 7.53
N ARG A 300 -0.35 -30.79 8.33
CA ARG A 300 0.44 -32.02 8.57
C ARG A 300 -0.36 -33.05 9.36
N SER A 301 -1.08 -32.62 10.40
CA SER A 301 -1.96 -33.49 11.18
C SER A 301 -3.07 -34.11 10.32
N TYR A 302 -3.72 -33.34 9.44
CA TYR A 302 -4.72 -33.89 8.50
C TYR A 302 -4.10 -34.87 7.51
N HIS A 303 -2.92 -34.55 6.96
CA HIS A 303 -2.22 -35.41 6.02
C HIS A 303 -1.85 -36.77 6.64
N ASN A 304 -1.27 -36.77 7.85
CA ASN A 304 -0.90 -37.99 8.55
C ASN A 304 -2.11 -38.86 8.87
N ARG A 305 -3.20 -38.26 9.38
CA ARG A 305 -4.46 -39.00 9.63
C ARG A 305 -5.06 -39.57 8.35
N ALA A 306 -4.98 -38.85 7.23
CA ALA A 306 -5.44 -39.36 5.95
C ALA A 306 -4.61 -40.59 5.52
N LEU A 307 -3.28 -40.56 5.67
CA LEU A 307 -2.39 -41.69 5.36
C LEU A 307 -2.62 -42.92 6.25
N GLU A 308 -2.88 -42.71 7.54
CA GLU A 308 -3.24 -43.77 8.48
C GLU A 308 -4.55 -44.46 8.07
N ASN A 309 -5.55 -43.67 7.66
CA ASN A 309 -6.86 -44.18 7.23
C ASN A 309 -6.88 -44.71 5.79
N ALA A 310 -5.82 -44.49 5.00
CA ALA A 310 -5.78 -44.83 3.59
C ALA A 310 -5.72 -46.35 3.36
N ARG A 311 -6.78 -46.89 2.72
CA ARG A 311 -6.86 -48.30 2.33
C ARG A 311 -6.38 -48.49 0.90
N GLY A 312 -5.21 -49.11 0.74
CA GLY A 312 -4.62 -49.45 -0.55
C GLY A 312 -3.71 -48.37 -1.16
N GLN A 313 -3.01 -48.74 -2.24
CA GLN A 313 -2.01 -47.88 -2.89
C GLN A 313 -2.63 -46.65 -3.59
N ALA A 314 -3.80 -46.80 -4.20
CA ALA A 314 -4.49 -45.71 -4.90
C ALA A 314 -4.87 -44.56 -3.95
N ALA A 315 -5.42 -44.88 -2.76
CA ALA A 315 -5.75 -43.87 -1.76
C ALA A 315 -4.50 -43.12 -1.26
N ARG A 316 -3.41 -43.83 -1.02
CA ARG A 316 -2.12 -43.22 -0.63
C ARG A 316 -1.55 -42.33 -1.74
N ALA A 317 -1.69 -42.73 -3.01
CA ALA A 317 -1.23 -41.92 -4.15
C ALA A 317 -1.98 -40.58 -4.26
N ILE A 318 -3.31 -40.58 -4.02
CA ILE A 318 -4.12 -39.35 -3.97
C ILE A 318 -3.65 -38.44 -2.83
N ILE A 319 -3.43 -39.00 -1.64
CA ILE A 319 -3.00 -38.19 -0.48
C ILE A 319 -1.60 -37.61 -0.70
N ASN A 320 -0.70 -38.38 -1.34
CA ASN A 320 0.65 -37.92 -1.67
C ASN A 320 0.67 -36.89 -2.81
N SER A 321 -0.39 -36.75 -3.61
CA SER A 321 -0.52 -35.70 -4.62
C SER A 321 -1.13 -34.39 -4.08
N HIS A 322 -1.48 -34.36 -2.78
CA HIS A 322 -1.93 -33.14 -2.12
C HIS A 322 -0.84 -32.04 -2.18
N PRO A 323 -1.23 -30.76 -2.12
CA PRO A 323 -0.30 -29.64 -2.12
C PRO A 323 0.79 -29.78 -1.03
N PRO A 324 2.02 -29.33 -1.32
CA PRO A 324 3.13 -29.42 -0.38
C PRO A 324 2.83 -28.67 0.92
N ILE A 325 3.50 -29.05 2.00
CA ILE A 325 3.41 -28.38 3.31
C ILE A 325 4.77 -27.75 3.57
N PRO A 326 4.92 -26.41 3.38
CA PRO A 326 6.19 -25.74 3.62
C PRO A 326 6.68 -25.91 5.06
N GLU A 327 7.97 -26.22 5.22
CA GLU A 327 8.62 -26.36 6.54
C GLU A 327 9.22 -25.04 7.05
N HIS A 328 9.20 -24.00 6.21
CA HIS A 328 9.76 -22.68 6.51
C HIS A 328 8.66 -21.60 6.53
N ASN A 329 9.03 -20.40 7.00
CA ASN A 329 8.15 -19.25 6.96
C ASN A 329 8.01 -18.72 5.52
N VAL A 330 6.89 -19.01 4.88
CA VAL A 330 6.61 -18.56 3.50
C VAL A 330 6.42 -17.05 3.39
N LEU A 331 6.02 -16.39 4.48
CA LEU A 331 5.84 -14.94 4.60
C LEU A 331 7.13 -14.20 5.00
N GLU A 332 8.28 -14.89 5.00
CA GLU A 332 9.56 -14.20 5.08
C GLU A 332 9.76 -13.37 3.81
N ILE A 333 9.96 -12.08 4.03
CA ILE A 333 10.04 -11.06 2.99
C ILE A 333 11.42 -10.41 2.99
N GLU A 334 11.97 -10.21 1.79
CA GLU A 334 13.32 -9.68 1.60
C GLU A 334 13.31 -8.46 0.67
N PRO A 335 14.21 -7.47 0.86
CA PRO A 335 14.34 -6.33 -0.03
C PRO A 335 14.52 -6.77 -1.50
N GLY A 336 13.81 -6.12 -2.43
CA GLY A 336 13.91 -6.46 -3.86
C GLY A 336 13.10 -7.69 -4.28
N THR A 337 12.28 -8.25 -3.39
CA THR A 337 11.36 -9.34 -3.69
C THR A 337 9.90 -8.88 -3.66
N LEU A 338 9.05 -9.58 -4.41
CA LEU A 338 7.61 -9.35 -4.46
C LEU A 338 6.87 -10.59 -3.93
N THR A 339 6.14 -10.44 -2.83
CA THR A 339 5.22 -11.47 -2.33
C THR A 339 3.78 -11.12 -2.71
N ILE A 340 3.09 -12.02 -3.38
CA ILE A 340 1.68 -11.91 -3.76
C ILE A 340 0.90 -12.93 -2.94
N ILE A 341 -0.11 -12.47 -2.22
CA ILE A 341 -1.05 -13.33 -1.49
C ILE A 341 -2.32 -13.37 -2.32
N ASP A 342 -2.49 -14.47 -3.04
CA ASP A 342 -3.60 -14.70 -3.95
C ASP A 342 -4.55 -15.73 -3.35
N LEU A 343 -5.69 -15.24 -2.85
CA LEU A 343 -6.74 -16.06 -2.26
C LEU A 343 -7.94 -16.23 -3.19
N SER A 344 -7.73 -16.12 -4.50
CA SER A 344 -8.73 -16.31 -5.56
C SER A 344 -9.15 -17.78 -5.67
N ASP A 345 -9.90 -18.23 -4.68
CA ASP A 345 -10.34 -19.59 -4.48
C ASP A 345 -11.86 -19.64 -4.27
N PRO A 346 -12.61 -20.33 -5.14
CA PRO A 346 -14.06 -20.51 -4.98
C PRO A 346 -14.49 -21.12 -3.65
N SER A 347 -13.59 -21.82 -2.95
CA SER A 347 -13.85 -22.40 -1.62
C SER A 347 -13.58 -21.44 -0.45
N ILE A 348 -13.01 -20.25 -0.71
CA ILE A 348 -12.71 -19.24 0.30
C ILE A 348 -13.61 -18.03 0.05
N GLY A 349 -14.49 -17.71 1.00
CA GLY A 349 -15.29 -16.49 0.95
C GLY A 349 -14.49 -15.23 1.30
N THR A 350 -15.02 -14.05 0.94
CA THR A 350 -14.39 -12.74 1.18
C THR A 350 -14.00 -12.53 2.64
N SER A 351 -14.87 -12.94 3.57
CA SER A 351 -14.61 -12.84 5.01
C SER A 351 -13.35 -13.60 5.45
N THR A 352 -13.16 -14.83 4.96
CA THR A 352 -11.96 -15.63 5.27
C THR A 352 -10.73 -15.05 4.59
N ALA A 353 -10.86 -14.58 3.34
CA ALA A 353 -9.76 -13.93 2.62
C ALA A 353 -9.27 -12.66 3.36
N CYS A 354 -10.18 -11.78 3.77
CA CYS A 354 -9.86 -10.56 4.52
C CYS A 354 -9.23 -10.86 5.88
N MET A 355 -9.69 -11.90 6.59
CA MET A 355 -9.06 -12.35 7.83
C MET A 355 -7.61 -12.81 7.61
N LEU A 356 -7.36 -13.60 6.56
CA LEU A 356 -6.01 -14.04 6.22
C LEU A 356 -5.13 -12.87 5.74
N PHE A 357 -5.67 -11.93 4.97
CA PHE A 357 -4.97 -10.71 4.57
C PHE A 357 -4.57 -9.86 5.78
N ASP A 358 -5.44 -9.69 6.76
CA ASP A 358 -5.14 -8.97 8.00
C ASP A 358 -4.02 -9.63 8.81
N ILE A 359 -4.03 -10.96 8.91
CA ILE A 359 -2.97 -11.72 9.58
C ILE A 359 -1.65 -11.58 8.82
N CYS A 360 -1.66 -11.73 7.50
CA CYS A 360 -0.47 -11.58 6.68
C CYS A 360 0.08 -10.16 6.73
N LEU A 361 -0.79 -9.14 6.75
CA LEU A 361 -0.42 -7.74 6.96
C LEU A 361 0.23 -7.54 8.33
N SER A 362 -0.33 -8.13 9.39
CA SER A 362 0.25 -8.12 10.73
C SER A 362 1.65 -8.74 10.73
N ILE A 363 1.83 -9.91 10.10
CA ILE A 363 3.12 -10.63 10.02
C ILE A 363 4.17 -9.80 9.27
N ALA A 364 3.80 -9.25 8.12
CA ALA A 364 4.71 -8.43 7.32
C ALA A 364 5.19 -7.18 8.06
N LYS A 365 4.40 -6.68 9.03
CA LYS A 365 4.71 -5.47 9.82
C LYS A 365 5.44 -5.74 11.14
N GLU A 366 5.64 -6.99 11.55
CA GLU A 366 6.26 -7.30 12.85
C GLU A 366 7.75 -6.96 12.90
N LYS A 367 8.49 -7.29 11.83
CA LYS A 367 9.92 -7.00 11.76
C LYS A 367 10.13 -5.57 11.26
N PRO A 368 11.07 -4.79 11.83
CA PRO A 368 11.43 -3.49 11.29
C PRO A 368 12.03 -3.68 9.90
N ILE A 369 11.35 -3.16 8.87
CA ILE A 369 11.81 -3.25 7.48
C ILE A 369 12.68 -2.03 7.21
N THR A 370 13.99 -2.18 7.36
CA THR A 370 14.97 -1.11 7.20
C THR A 370 15.01 -0.53 5.78
N SER A 371 14.67 -1.34 4.77
CA SER A 371 14.61 -0.90 3.37
C SER A 371 13.28 -0.24 2.99
N GLY A 372 12.26 -0.30 3.85
CA GLY A 372 10.87 0.10 3.61
C GLY A 372 10.00 -0.98 2.94
N LEU A 373 8.68 -0.80 3.02
CA LEU A 373 7.66 -1.75 2.53
C LEU A 373 6.68 -1.06 1.60
N VAL A 374 6.37 -1.67 0.46
CA VAL A 374 5.24 -1.27 -0.41
C VAL A 374 4.16 -2.35 -0.36
N ILE A 375 2.96 -1.94 0.02
CA ILE A 375 1.77 -2.79 0.15
C ILE A 375 0.80 -2.41 -0.95
N ALA A 376 0.38 -3.37 -1.74
CA ALA A 376 -0.57 -3.20 -2.82
C ALA A 376 -1.84 -4.00 -2.56
N LEU A 377 -2.98 -3.36 -2.76
CA LEU A 377 -4.28 -4.00 -2.80
C LEU A 377 -4.75 -3.98 -4.25
N ASP A 378 -4.78 -5.15 -4.89
CA ASP A 378 -5.24 -5.29 -6.25
C ASP A 378 -6.73 -5.67 -6.26
N GLU A 379 -7.47 -5.17 -7.24
CA GLU A 379 -8.93 -5.35 -7.38
C GLU A 379 -9.72 -5.16 -6.06
N ALA A 380 -9.36 -4.17 -5.24
CA ALA A 380 -9.82 -4.04 -3.85
C ALA A 380 -11.35 -4.09 -3.64
N HIS A 381 -12.16 -3.62 -4.60
CA HIS A 381 -13.62 -3.78 -4.60
C HIS A 381 -14.15 -5.22 -4.51
N LYS A 382 -13.33 -6.24 -4.79
CA LYS A 382 -13.73 -7.65 -4.69
C LYS A 382 -13.80 -8.18 -3.26
N TYR A 383 -13.14 -7.51 -2.30
CA TYR A 383 -13.03 -8.00 -0.93
C TYR A 383 -13.08 -6.91 0.16
N ILE A 384 -12.87 -5.64 -0.19
CA ILE A 384 -13.21 -4.52 0.70
C ILE A 384 -14.71 -4.28 0.59
N ASP A 385 -15.47 -5.06 1.35
CA ASP A 385 -16.92 -4.97 1.49
C ASP A 385 -17.30 -4.53 2.91
N SER A 386 -18.59 -4.62 3.25
CA SER A 386 -19.12 -4.24 4.56
C SER A 386 -19.00 -5.34 5.62
N CYS A 387 -18.47 -6.52 5.30
CA CYS A 387 -18.40 -7.59 6.28
C CYS A 387 -17.44 -7.24 7.43
N SER A 388 -17.63 -7.90 8.57
CA SER A 388 -16.85 -7.66 9.78
C SER A 388 -15.34 -7.88 9.55
N ALA A 389 -14.95 -8.90 8.77
CA ALA A 389 -13.54 -9.19 8.48
C ALA A 389 -12.91 -8.13 7.57
N ALA A 390 -13.63 -7.71 6.52
CA ALA A 390 -13.20 -6.63 5.64
C ALA A 390 -13.08 -5.30 6.39
N THR A 391 -13.99 -5.03 7.34
CA THR A 391 -13.92 -3.85 8.22
C THR A 391 -12.66 -3.88 9.10
N THR A 392 -12.35 -5.01 9.73
CA THR A 392 -11.12 -5.17 10.53
C THR A 392 -9.87 -4.97 9.67
N PHE A 393 -9.80 -5.62 8.51
CA PHE A 393 -8.69 -5.47 7.58
C PHE A 393 -8.54 -4.01 7.10
N THR A 394 -9.65 -3.36 6.75
CA THR A 394 -9.68 -1.94 6.37
C THR A 394 -9.19 -1.04 7.50
N ASN A 395 -9.60 -1.30 8.74
CA ASN A 395 -9.13 -0.53 9.90
C ASN A 395 -7.62 -0.73 10.14
N SER A 396 -7.10 -1.95 9.99
CA SER A 396 -5.67 -2.22 10.04
C SER A 396 -4.89 -1.47 8.95
N LEU A 397 -5.46 -1.36 7.74
CA LEU A 397 -4.88 -0.57 6.66
C LEU A 397 -4.92 0.94 6.95
N LEU A 398 -6.04 1.47 7.45
CA LEU A 398 -6.15 2.88 7.84
C LEU A 398 -5.09 3.24 8.90
N THR A 399 -4.90 2.38 9.91
CA THR A 399 -3.82 2.54 10.91
C THR A 399 -2.45 2.49 10.25
N THR A 400 -2.24 1.57 9.30
CA THR A 400 -0.98 1.48 8.54
C THR A 400 -0.69 2.75 7.74
N ILE A 401 -1.70 3.33 7.07
CA ILE A 401 -1.56 4.56 6.31
C ILE A 401 -1.26 5.75 7.23
N ARG A 402 -1.93 5.84 8.40
CA ARG A 402 -1.66 6.91 9.39
C ARG A 402 -0.24 6.84 9.96
N GLU A 403 0.29 5.63 10.14
CA GLU A 403 1.62 5.39 10.69
C GLU A 403 2.71 5.24 9.61
N GLN A 404 2.36 5.45 8.32
CA GLN A 404 3.22 5.08 7.19
C GLN A 404 4.58 5.76 7.21
N ARG A 405 4.64 7.02 7.70
CA ARG A 405 5.90 7.78 7.84
C ARG A 405 6.82 7.20 8.91
N HIS A 406 6.26 6.73 10.03
CA HIS A 406 7.04 6.13 11.11
C HIS A 406 7.48 4.70 10.78
N LYS A 407 6.70 3.99 9.97
CA LYS A 407 6.96 2.59 9.61
C LYS A 407 7.63 2.40 8.25
N GLY A 408 7.89 3.48 7.51
CA GLY A 408 8.48 3.41 6.17
C GLY A 408 7.62 2.65 5.15
N VAL A 409 6.29 2.72 5.28
CA VAL A 409 5.34 1.97 4.45
C VAL A 409 4.80 2.85 3.32
N ARG A 410 4.60 2.28 2.14
CA ARG A 410 3.77 2.85 1.07
C ARG A 410 2.58 1.95 0.83
N VAL A 411 1.41 2.52 0.61
CA VAL A 411 0.19 1.75 0.34
C VAL A 411 -0.35 2.16 -1.02
N VAL A 412 -0.60 1.20 -1.90
CA VAL A 412 -1.21 1.42 -3.21
C VAL A 412 -2.50 0.62 -3.28
N ILE A 413 -3.62 1.29 -3.51
CA ILE A 413 -4.94 0.67 -3.58
C ILE A 413 -5.42 0.81 -5.01
N ALA A 414 -5.57 -0.31 -5.72
CA ALA A 414 -6.14 -0.36 -7.05
C ALA A 414 -7.55 -0.97 -7.01
N THR A 415 -8.52 -0.25 -7.56
CA THR A 415 -9.92 -0.68 -7.55
C THR A 415 -10.64 -0.22 -8.81
N GLN A 416 -11.67 -0.96 -9.24
CA GLN A 416 -12.55 -0.45 -10.29
C GLN A 416 -13.53 0.57 -9.74
N GLU A 417 -14.01 0.32 -8.52
CA GLU A 417 -15.03 1.09 -7.84
C GLU A 417 -14.38 2.03 -6.80
N PRO A 418 -14.39 3.36 -7.00
CA PRO A 418 -13.85 4.29 -6.02
C PRO A 418 -14.73 4.43 -4.76
N THR A 419 -15.93 3.86 -4.77
CA THR A 419 -16.93 3.88 -3.68
C THR A 419 -16.60 2.91 -2.54
N ILE A 420 -15.57 2.07 -2.66
CA ILE A 420 -15.25 0.99 -1.70
C ILE A 420 -15.00 1.49 -0.27
N SER A 421 -14.38 2.67 -0.11
CA SER A 421 -14.10 3.25 1.19
C SER A 421 -13.65 4.69 1.03
N GLU A 422 -14.54 5.62 1.37
CA GLU A 422 -14.23 7.05 1.42
C GLU A 422 -13.10 7.33 2.41
N LYS A 423 -13.02 6.58 3.52
CA LYS A 423 -11.94 6.68 4.51
C LYS A 423 -10.56 6.33 3.94
N LEU A 424 -10.46 5.30 3.08
CA LEU A 424 -9.20 4.93 2.45
C LEU A 424 -8.78 5.99 1.42
N LEU A 425 -9.75 6.47 0.63
CA LEU A 425 -9.55 7.53 -0.33
C LEU A 425 -9.07 8.84 0.36
N ASP A 426 -9.72 9.24 1.46
CA ASP A 426 -9.39 10.43 2.27
C ASP A 426 -7.96 10.47 2.81
N LEU A 427 -7.37 9.30 3.11
CA LEU A 427 -6.00 9.21 3.60
C LEU A 427 -4.95 9.08 2.47
N CYS A 428 -5.37 8.98 1.21
CA CYS A 428 -4.45 8.86 0.08
C CYS A 428 -3.86 10.21 -0.32
N SER A 429 -2.53 10.29 -0.33
CA SER A 429 -1.77 11.48 -0.79
C SER A 429 -1.75 11.67 -2.31
N VAL A 430 -2.05 10.61 -3.05
CA VAL A 430 -2.10 10.58 -4.51
C VAL A 430 -3.36 9.84 -4.94
N THR A 431 -4.14 10.42 -5.84
CA THR A 431 -5.29 9.77 -6.47
C THR A 431 -5.10 9.78 -7.97
N ILE A 432 -4.96 8.61 -8.57
CA ILE A 432 -4.77 8.38 -10.02
C ILE A 432 -6.07 7.85 -10.60
N VAL A 433 -6.74 8.68 -11.39
CA VAL A 433 -8.03 8.38 -12.00
C VAL A 433 -7.85 8.05 -13.47
N HIS A 434 -7.99 6.77 -13.81
CA HIS A 434 -8.08 6.29 -15.19
C HIS A 434 -9.50 6.44 -15.74
N ARG A 435 -9.68 6.14 -17.03
CA ARG A 435 -10.98 6.21 -17.71
C ARG A 435 -12.06 5.42 -16.95
N PHE A 436 -13.18 6.06 -16.66
CA PHE A 436 -14.44 5.42 -16.30
C PHE A 436 -15.64 6.21 -16.83
N THR A 437 -16.82 5.59 -16.79
CA THR A 437 -18.07 6.18 -17.31
C THR A 437 -19.20 6.32 -16.29
N SER A 438 -19.03 5.82 -15.06
CA SER A 438 -20.03 5.90 -14.00
C SER A 438 -20.12 7.32 -13.40
N PRO A 439 -21.29 7.99 -13.47
CA PRO A 439 -21.50 9.28 -12.81
C PRO A 439 -21.46 9.19 -11.28
N GLU A 440 -21.90 8.07 -10.69
CA GLU A 440 -21.87 7.84 -9.25
C GLU A 440 -20.43 7.78 -8.72
N TRP A 441 -19.54 7.12 -9.46
CA TRP A 441 -18.11 7.10 -9.16
C TRP A 441 -17.51 8.49 -9.20
N PHE A 442 -17.90 9.31 -10.18
CA PHE A 442 -17.49 10.71 -10.25
C PHE A 442 -18.02 11.53 -9.07
N GLN A 443 -19.26 11.31 -8.63
CA GLN A 443 -19.83 12.03 -7.49
C GLN A 443 -19.12 11.70 -6.17
N THR A 444 -18.69 10.45 -6.00
CA THR A 444 -17.90 10.03 -4.82
C THR A 444 -16.50 10.62 -4.86
N LEU A 445 -15.82 10.54 -6.00
CA LEU A 445 -14.54 11.20 -6.21
C LEU A 445 -14.65 12.71 -6.00
N LYS A 446 -15.73 13.34 -6.46
CA LYS A 446 -15.97 14.78 -6.27
C LYS A 446 -15.96 15.13 -4.79
N ARG A 447 -16.71 14.41 -3.94
CA ARG A 447 -16.80 14.69 -2.49
C ARG A 447 -15.42 14.67 -1.82
N HIS A 448 -14.59 13.71 -2.19
CA HIS A 448 -13.23 13.60 -1.70
C HIS A 448 -12.31 14.73 -2.24
N LEU A 449 -12.37 14.99 -3.56
CA LEU A 449 -11.58 16.03 -4.20
C LEU A 449 -12.01 17.45 -3.76
N SER A 450 -13.27 17.65 -3.33
CA SER A 450 -13.77 18.94 -2.83
C SER A 450 -13.24 19.31 -1.44
N GLY A 451 -12.69 18.37 -0.66
CA GLY A 451 -11.92 18.69 0.56
C GLY A 451 -10.65 19.49 0.28
N CYS A 452 -10.18 19.51 -0.97
CA CYS A 452 -9.08 20.37 -1.44
C CYS A 452 -9.55 21.72 -2.00
N SER A 453 -10.87 21.97 -2.11
CA SER A 453 -11.41 23.21 -2.69
C SER A 453 -12.92 23.31 -2.41
N GLU A 454 -13.34 23.75 -1.23
CA GLU A 454 -14.76 24.01 -0.95
C GLU A 454 -15.36 25.17 -1.77
N SER A 455 -14.61 25.82 -2.68
CA SER A 455 -15.04 27.13 -3.23
C SER A 455 -15.00 27.36 -4.74
N THR A 456 -14.63 26.42 -5.64
CA THR A 456 -14.22 26.90 -6.99
C THR A 456 -14.61 26.13 -8.25
N ARG A 457 -15.30 24.98 -8.22
CA ARG A 457 -15.73 24.35 -9.49
C ARG A 457 -17.22 24.49 -9.75
N SER A 458 -17.58 25.36 -10.69
CA SER A 458 -18.96 25.48 -11.20
C SER A 458 -19.49 24.12 -11.69
N ALA A 459 -20.81 23.98 -11.80
CA ALA A 459 -21.42 22.76 -12.36
C ALA A 459 -20.86 22.44 -13.77
N GLU A 460 -20.50 23.47 -14.54
CA GLU A 460 -19.93 23.37 -15.87
C GLU A 460 -18.50 22.81 -15.84
N GLU A 461 -17.66 23.27 -14.91
CA GLU A 461 -16.30 22.75 -14.73
C GLU A 461 -16.30 21.30 -14.29
N GLN A 462 -17.26 20.91 -13.44
CA GLN A 462 -17.43 19.52 -13.03
C GLN A 462 -17.83 18.63 -14.21
N ALA A 463 -18.77 19.10 -15.04
CA ALA A 463 -19.16 18.40 -16.27
C ALA A 463 -17.97 18.29 -17.25
N ALA A 464 -17.15 19.33 -17.36
CA ALA A 464 -15.93 19.31 -18.17
C ALA A 464 -14.88 18.32 -17.63
N LEU A 465 -14.68 18.26 -16.32
CA LEU A 465 -13.79 17.28 -15.68
C LEU A 465 -14.26 15.84 -15.90
N PHE A 466 -15.56 15.58 -15.73
CA PHE A 466 -16.12 14.26 -16.01
C PHE A 466 -15.97 13.88 -17.48
N LYS A 467 -16.24 14.80 -18.41
CA LYS A 467 -16.02 14.59 -19.85
C LYS A 467 -14.55 14.28 -20.16
N ARG A 468 -13.60 14.93 -19.47
CA ARG A 468 -12.17 14.62 -19.59
C ARG A 468 -11.86 13.19 -19.14
N ILE A 469 -12.41 12.74 -18.00
CA ILE A 469 -12.22 11.37 -17.48
C ILE A 469 -12.75 10.33 -18.48
N VAL A 470 -13.97 10.53 -18.99
CA VAL A 470 -14.59 9.64 -19.99
C VAL A 470 -13.74 9.56 -21.27
N GLY A 471 -13.12 10.68 -21.66
CA GLY A 471 -12.28 10.79 -22.85
C GLY A 471 -10.83 10.30 -22.71
N LEU A 472 -10.42 9.79 -21.55
CA LEU A 472 -9.04 9.29 -21.35
C LEU A 472 -8.74 8.06 -22.22
N GLY A 473 -7.56 8.03 -22.83
CA GLY A 473 -7.03 6.84 -23.50
C GLY A 473 -6.58 5.75 -22.53
N GLN A 474 -6.22 4.58 -23.05
CA GLN A 474 -5.62 3.51 -22.24
C GLN A 474 -4.26 3.96 -21.68
N GLY A 475 -4.08 3.81 -20.36
CA GLY A 475 -2.88 4.25 -19.64
C GLY A 475 -2.80 5.76 -19.42
N GLU A 476 -3.79 6.53 -19.91
CA GLU A 476 -3.95 7.95 -19.56
C GLU A 476 -4.78 8.10 -18.29
N SER A 477 -4.39 9.07 -17.46
CA SER A 477 -5.01 9.31 -16.17
C SER A 477 -5.03 10.79 -15.81
N LEU A 478 -5.94 11.15 -14.91
CA LEU A 478 -5.90 12.40 -14.15
C LEU A 478 -5.34 12.11 -12.76
N VAL A 479 -4.29 12.83 -12.38
CA VAL A 479 -3.59 12.67 -11.12
C VAL A 479 -3.88 13.88 -10.24
N PHE A 480 -4.40 13.60 -9.05
CA PHE A 480 -4.64 14.56 -7.98
C PHE A 480 -3.62 14.26 -6.87
N SER A 481 -2.75 15.22 -6.58
CA SER A 481 -1.77 15.07 -5.49
C SER A 481 -1.29 16.46 -5.02
N PRO A 482 -2.04 17.11 -4.11
CA PRO A 482 -1.77 18.49 -3.72
C PRO A 482 -0.37 18.74 -3.15
N SER A 483 0.22 17.73 -2.51
CA SER A 483 1.56 17.79 -1.92
C SER A 483 2.70 17.53 -2.90
N SER A 484 2.41 17.10 -4.13
CA SER A 484 3.45 16.77 -5.12
C SER A 484 4.04 18.01 -5.78
N TYR A 485 5.36 18.14 -5.77
CA TYR A 485 6.12 19.20 -6.44
C TYR A 485 6.40 18.82 -7.90
N VAL A 486 5.61 19.39 -8.80
CA VAL A 486 5.68 19.06 -10.23
C VAL A 486 5.76 20.29 -11.13
N ARG A 487 5.64 21.50 -10.57
CA ARG A 487 5.68 22.75 -11.33
C ARG A 487 7.02 23.45 -11.17
N VAL A 488 7.50 24.02 -12.26
CA VAL A 488 8.57 25.02 -12.25
C VAL A 488 8.02 26.28 -12.94
N ARG A 489 8.13 27.42 -12.27
CA ARG A 489 7.77 28.73 -12.83
C ARG A 489 8.99 29.63 -12.81
N GLU A 490 9.04 30.55 -13.75
CA GLU A 490 10.04 31.60 -13.76
C GLU A 490 9.43 32.87 -13.16
N GLU A 491 9.95 33.29 -12.02
CA GLU A 491 9.53 34.53 -11.35
C GLU A 491 10.76 35.43 -11.20
N ARG A 492 10.73 36.60 -11.85
CA ARG A 492 11.81 37.61 -11.77
C ARG A 492 13.20 37.01 -12.09
N GLU A 493 13.29 36.22 -13.16
CA GLU A 493 14.51 35.52 -13.61
C GLU A 493 15.01 34.42 -12.64
N VAL A 494 14.18 33.99 -11.68
CA VAL A 494 14.48 32.88 -10.76
C VAL A 494 13.49 31.74 -10.98
N GLN A 495 14.00 30.50 -11.06
CA GLN A 495 13.14 29.32 -11.09
C GLN A 495 12.57 29.02 -9.70
N VAL A 496 11.25 29.02 -9.60
CA VAL A 496 10.51 28.69 -8.40
C VAL A 496 9.81 27.35 -8.59
N VAL A 497 10.13 26.39 -7.73
CA VAL A 497 9.47 25.08 -7.71
C VAL A 497 8.15 25.16 -6.94
N GLY A 498 7.12 24.49 -7.44
CA GLY A 498 5.77 24.58 -6.91
C GLY A 498 5.05 23.24 -6.82
N LYS A 499 4.13 23.17 -5.85
CA LYS A 499 3.19 22.06 -5.68
C LYS A 499 2.14 22.03 -6.78
N LEU A 500 1.56 20.86 -7.03
CA LEU A 500 0.36 20.69 -7.86
C LEU A 500 -0.85 21.39 -7.21
N GLY A 501 -0.94 21.39 -5.88
CA GLY A 501 -2.04 22.04 -5.15
C GLY A 501 -3.41 21.49 -5.55
N ASP A 502 -4.33 22.38 -5.89
CA ASP A 502 -5.68 22.07 -6.40
C ASP A 502 -5.71 21.68 -7.89
N GLY A 503 -4.56 21.72 -8.56
CA GLY A 503 -4.38 21.37 -9.96
C GLY A 503 -4.60 19.89 -10.26
N VAL A 504 -4.76 19.58 -11.55
CA VAL A 504 -4.97 18.21 -12.03
C VAL A 504 -3.95 17.89 -13.11
N LEU A 505 -3.01 17.00 -12.79
CA LEU A 505 -2.00 16.56 -13.72
C LEU A 505 -2.59 15.51 -14.67
N ARG A 506 -2.61 15.77 -15.98
CA ARG A 506 -2.94 14.75 -16.97
C ARG A 506 -1.68 13.95 -17.31
N MET A 507 -1.64 12.69 -16.92
CA MET A 507 -0.46 11.83 -17.03
C MET A 507 -0.72 10.62 -17.91
N LYS A 508 0.28 10.21 -18.69
CA LYS A 508 0.33 8.87 -19.31
C LYS A 508 1.39 8.03 -18.61
N THR A 509 0.98 6.86 -18.11
CA THR A 509 1.91 5.91 -17.49
C THR A 509 2.89 5.39 -18.55
N ARG A 510 4.16 5.22 -18.18
CA ARG A 510 5.21 4.78 -19.11
C ARG A 510 4.94 3.37 -19.68
N PRO A 511 5.49 3.01 -20.85
CA PRO A 511 5.52 1.62 -21.30
C PRO A 511 6.23 0.72 -20.26
N ARG A 512 5.75 -0.51 -20.09
CA ARG A 512 6.39 -1.55 -19.30
C ARG A 512 7.60 -1.98 -20.09
N VAL A 513 8.71 -2.05 -19.40
CA VAL A 513 9.86 -2.81 -19.86
C VAL A 513 9.54 -4.23 -19.40
N GLY A 514 9.42 -5.23 -20.29
CA GLY A 514 9.05 -6.62 -19.94
C GLY A 514 7.76 -7.16 -20.57
N VAL A 515 7.36 -8.38 -20.16
CA VAL A 515 6.16 -9.06 -20.70
C VAL A 515 4.90 -8.47 -20.07
N ASP A 516 3.89 -8.22 -20.92
CA ASP A 516 2.59 -7.70 -20.47
C ASP A 516 1.66 -8.84 -20.03
N GLY A 517 1.40 -8.91 -18.72
CA GLY A 517 0.46 -9.86 -18.12
C GLY A 517 -1.03 -9.51 -18.31
N GLY A 518 -1.35 -8.29 -18.73
CA GLY A 518 -2.72 -7.74 -18.78
C GLY A 518 -3.35 -7.67 -20.18
N ARG A 519 -2.84 -8.41 -21.17
CA ARG A 519 -3.39 -8.38 -22.53
C ARG A 519 -4.82 -8.90 -22.55
N SER A 520 -5.76 -8.10 -23.06
CA SER A 520 -7.15 -8.53 -23.25
C SER A 520 -7.24 -9.78 -24.12
N VAL A 521 -8.00 -10.77 -23.66
CA VAL A 521 -8.27 -11.99 -24.44
C VAL A 521 -9.24 -11.62 -25.57
N MET A 522 -8.71 -11.51 -26.78
CA MET A 522 -9.52 -11.25 -27.97
C MET A 522 -10.09 -12.56 -28.52
N ALA A 523 -11.33 -12.52 -29.03
CA ALA A 523 -12.00 -13.69 -29.63
C ALA A 523 -11.22 -14.29 -30.82
N VAL A 524 -10.44 -13.46 -31.52
CA VAL A 524 -9.49 -13.90 -32.54
C VAL A 524 -8.08 -13.63 -32.02
N LYS A 525 -7.27 -14.68 -31.89
CA LYS A 525 -5.83 -14.54 -31.60
C LYS A 525 -5.14 -13.93 -32.83
N GLY A 526 -5.22 -12.61 -32.96
CA GLY A 526 -4.49 -11.88 -34.00
C GLY A 526 -2.99 -11.94 -33.73
N ALA A 527 -2.21 -12.22 -34.77
CA ALA A 527 -0.74 -12.17 -34.75
C ALA A 527 -0.26 -10.72 -34.63
N TRP A 528 -0.47 -10.09 -33.48
CA TRP A 528 0.11 -8.78 -33.20
C TRP A 528 1.50 -8.99 -32.58
N LYS A 529 2.52 -8.99 -33.44
CA LYS A 529 3.89 -8.66 -33.03
C LYS A 529 3.94 -7.15 -32.80
N GLY A 530 4.01 -6.75 -31.53
CA GLY A 530 4.40 -5.41 -31.11
C GLY A 530 5.85 -5.46 -30.66
#